data_AF-A0A838SRF2-F1
#
_entry.id   AF-A0A838SRF2-F1
#
_cell.length_a   1.000
_cell.length_b   1.000
_cell.length_c   1.000
_cell.angle_alpha   90.00
_cell.angle_beta   90.00
_cell.angle_gamma   90.00
#
_symmetry.space_group_name_H-M   'P 1'
#
loop_
_entity.id
_entity.type
_entity.pdbx_description
1 polymer ?
#
loop_
_entity_poly.entity_id
_entity_poly.type
_entity_poly.pdbx_seq_one_letter_code
_entity_poly.pdbx_strand_id
1 'polypeptide(L)' 'RGTSNDPKLQALLTVVKEQICDLGNVSDASWQAALDAGWADAQLAESTLIVALNVFTNFFNRTVKTEFDLQAAPAL' A
#
# COMPACT_ATOMS: atom_id res chain seq x y z
N ARG A 1 -4.34 -3.98 -10.47
CA ARG A 1 -4.57 -5.25 -9.75
C ARG A 1 -3.36 -5.49 -8.86
N GLY A 2 -3.54 -5.67 -7.55
CA GLY A 2 -2.44 -5.87 -6.59
C GLY A 2 -1.90 -7.30 -6.63
N THR A 3 -1.36 -7.70 -7.78
CA THR A 3 -0.91 -9.06 -8.07
C THR A 3 0.50 -9.05 -8.65
N SER A 4 1.36 -9.95 -8.18
CA SER A 4 2.75 -10.14 -8.58
C SER A 4 3.05 -11.62 -8.83
N ASN A 5 3.93 -11.92 -9.80
CA ASN A 5 4.44 -13.27 -10.03
C ASN A 5 5.57 -13.65 -9.05
N ASP A 6 6.17 -12.66 -8.38
CA ASP A 6 7.12 -12.87 -7.28
C ASP A 6 6.32 -13.14 -5.99
N PRO A 7 6.44 -14.34 -5.38
CA PRO A 7 5.72 -14.69 -4.15
C PRO A 7 6.05 -13.78 -2.97
N LYS A 8 7.30 -13.32 -2.86
CA LYS A 8 7.72 -12.41 -1.79
C LYS A 8 7.05 -11.05 -1.94
N LEU A 9 7.05 -10.52 -3.15
CA LEU A 9 6.37 -9.27 -3.44
C LEU A 9 4.85 -9.41 -3.29
N GLN A 10 4.27 -10.55 -3.68
CA GLN A 10 2.84 -10.81 -3.52
C GLN A 10 2.42 -10.79 -2.05
N ALA A 11 3.22 -11.35 -1.13
CA ALA A 11 2.92 -11.32 0.30
C ALA A 11 2.86 -9.88 0.85
N LEU A 12 3.82 -9.01 0.46
CA LEU A 12 3.79 -7.59 0.80
C LEU A 12 2.55 -6.88 0.23
N LEU A 13 2.20 -7.15 -1.03
CA LEU A 13 1.03 -6.57 -1.67
C LEU A 13 -0.28 -6.95 -0.95
N THR A 14 -0.36 -8.16 -0.39
CA THR A 14 -1.51 -8.59 0.42
C THR A 14 -1.60 -7.76 1.71
N VAL A 15 -0.50 -7.61 2.45
CA VAL A 15 -0.45 -6.78 3.68
C VAL A 15 -0.86 -5.34 3.37
N VAL A 16 -0.25 -4.71 2.37
CA VAL A 16 -0.54 -3.32 1.99
C VAL A 16 -2.00 -3.14 1.55
N LYS A 17 -2.56 -4.15 0.85
CA LYS A 17 -3.97 -4.12 0.45
C LYS A 17 -4.90 -4.16 1.66
N GLU A 18 -4.62 -5.01 2.65
CA GLU A 18 -5.40 -5.06 3.90
C GLU A 18 -5.32 -3.72 4.64
N GLN A 19 -4.11 -3.14 4.78
CA GLN A 19 -3.93 -1.82 5.39
C GLN A 19 -4.79 -0.74 4.75
N ILE A 20 -4.91 -0.72 3.42
CA ILE A 20 -5.71 0.28 2.71
C ILE A 20 -7.21 -0.02 2.79
N CYS A 21 -7.61 -1.28 2.65
CA CYS A 21 -9.02 -1.66 2.58
C CYS A 21 -9.71 -1.74 3.95
N ASP A 22 -8.94 -1.99 5.02
CA ASP A 22 -9.47 -2.23 6.37
C ASP A 22 -8.89 -1.22 7.40
N LEU A 23 -8.67 0.03 6.97
CA LEU A 23 -8.28 1.15 7.84
C LEU A 23 -7.06 0.85 8.73
N GLY A 24 -6.06 0.17 8.18
CA GLY A 24 -4.82 -0.20 8.86
C GLY A 24 -4.86 -1.54 9.57
N ASN A 25 -6.01 -2.22 9.63
CA ASN A 25 -6.09 -3.56 10.16
C ASN A 25 -5.49 -4.58 9.17
N VAL A 26 -4.67 -5.48 9.69
CA VAL A 26 -4.01 -6.55 8.94
C VAL A 26 -4.21 -7.82 9.72
N SER A 27 -4.58 -8.90 9.05
CA SER A 27 -4.76 -10.19 9.70
C SER A 27 -3.41 -10.80 10.12
N ASP A 28 -3.38 -11.49 11.25
CA ASP A 28 -2.19 -12.22 11.71
C ASP A 28 -1.67 -13.20 10.64
N ALA A 29 -2.59 -13.81 9.88
CA ALA A 29 -2.26 -14.72 8.79
C ALA A 29 -1.50 -14.01 7.66
N SER A 30 -1.95 -12.83 7.23
CA SER A 30 -1.27 -12.05 6.19
C SER A 30 0.07 -11.48 6.67
N TRP A 31 0.15 -11.06 7.94
CA TRP A 31 1.42 -10.63 8.54
C TRP A 31 2.43 -11.77 8.61
N GLN A 32 2.03 -12.94 9.13
CA GLN A 32 2.90 -14.11 9.22
C GLN A 32 3.34 -14.59 7.84
N ALA A 33 2.45 -14.60 6.84
CA ALA A 33 2.82 -14.97 5.47
C ALA A 33 3.89 -14.02 4.87
N ALA A 34 3.91 -12.75 5.24
CA ALA A 34 4.96 -11.83 4.82
C ALA A 34 6.30 -12.12 5.51
N LEU A 35 6.29 -12.45 6.79
CA LEU A 35 7.49 -12.89 7.52
C LEU A 35 8.06 -14.19 6.92
N ASP A 36 7.20 -15.17 6.65
CA ASP A 36 7.58 -16.46 6.05
C ASP A 36 8.16 -16.28 4.64
N ALA A 37 7.71 -15.26 3.91
CA ALA A 37 8.27 -14.86 2.61
C ALA A 37 9.62 -14.10 2.72
N GLY A 38 10.12 -13.88 3.94
CA GLY A 38 11.42 -13.29 4.22
C GLY A 38 11.44 -11.76 4.28
N TRP A 39 10.31 -11.12 4.60
CA TRP A 39 10.29 -9.72 5.01
C TRP A 39 10.65 -9.60 6.49
N ALA A 40 11.37 -8.52 6.85
CA ALA A 40 11.62 -8.19 8.25
C ALA A 40 10.52 -7.28 8.79
N ASP A 41 10.27 -7.33 10.12
CA ASP A 41 9.29 -6.46 10.78
C ASP A 41 9.53 -4.98 10.48
N ALA A 42 10.78 -4.55 10.42
CA ALA A 42 11.15 -3.17 10.07
C ALA A 42 10.69 -2.77 8.66
N GLN A 43 10.73 -3.69 7.70
CA GLN A 43 10.28 -3.43 6.32
C GLN A 43 8.76 -3.37 6.24
N LEU A 44 8.05 -4.17 7.03
CA LEU A 44 6.59 -4.14 7.11
C LEU A 44 6.10 -2.89 7.88
N ALA A 45 6.83 -2.45 8.91
CA ALA A 45 6.58 -1.18 9.57
C ALA A 45 6.78 0.00 8.60
N GLU A 46 7.84 -0.03 7.80
CA GLU A 46 8.09 0.97 6.76
C GLU A 46 6.98 1.00 5.70
N SER A 47 6.47 -0.15 5.25
CA SER A 47 5.34 -0.16 4.31
C SER A 47 4.09 0.50 4.89
N THR A 48 3.85 0.32 6.19
CA THR A 48 2.75 0.98 6.91
C THR A 48 2.92 2.50 6.91
N LEU A 49 4.13 2.99 7.15
CA LEU A 49 4.44 4.42 7.09
C LEU A 49 4.20 4.99 5.68
N ILE A 50 4.63 4.27 4.63
CA ILE A 50 4.40 4.66 3.24
C ILE A 50 2.89 4.72 2.94
N VAL A 51 2.11 3.73 3.40
CA VAL A 51 0.64 3.74 3.24
C VAL A 51 0.04 4.95 3.94
N ALA A 52 0.39 5.20 5.20
CA ALA A 52 -0.11 6.34 5.97
C ALA A 52 0.22 7.68 5.29
N LEU A 53 1.45 7.84 4.80
CA LEU A 53 1.86 9.02 4.05
C LEU A 53 1.00 9.23 2.80
N ASN A 54 0.78 8.18 2.00
CA ASN A 54 -0.06 8.26 0.81
C ASN A 54 -1.52 8.57 1.13
N VAL A 55 -2.07 7.97 2.18
CA VAL A 55 -3.43 8.26 2.65
C VAL A 55 -3.54 9.72 3.06
N PHE A 56 -2.59 10.22 3.85
CA PHE A 56 -2.55 11.62 4.28
C PHE A 56 -2.49 12.58 3.09
N THR A 57 -1.55 12.40 2.16
CA THR A 57 -1.39 13.31 1.02
C THR A 57 -2.61 13.28 0.10
N ASN A 58 -3.18 12.11 -0.16
CA ASN A 58 -4.39 11.98 -0.97
C ASN A 58 -5.60 12.61 -0.30
N PHE A 59 -5.76 12.41 1.01
CA PHE A 59 -6.82 13.03 1.79
C PHE A 59 -6.69 14.54 1.78
N PHE A 60 -5.50 15.06 2.12
CA PHE A 60 -5.23 16.49 2.18
C PHE A 60 -5.48 17.16 0.82
N ASN A 61 -4.95 16.60 -0.27
CA ASN A 61 -5.16 17.14 -1.62
C ASN A 61 -6.64 17.21 -2.00
N ARG A 62 -7.44 16.22 -1.59
CA ARG A 62 -8.91 16.24 -1.79
C ARG A 62 -9.58 17.32 -0.94
N THR A 63 -9.15 17.51 0.31
CA THR A 63 -9.71 18.52 1.21
C THR A 63 -9.51 19.94 0.67
N VAL A 64 -8.29 20.26 0.21
CA VAL A 64 -7.97 21.60 -0.30
C VAL A 64 -8.28 21.77 -1.80
N LYS A 65 -8.79 20.72 -2.45
CA LYS A 65 -9.08 20.67 -3.90
C LYS A 65 -7.86 21.06 -4.74
N THR A 66 -6.69 20.50 -4.41
CA THR A 66 -5.46 20.72 -5.18
C THR A 66 -5.69 20.39 -6.65
N GLU A 67 -5.39 21.34 -7.54
CA GLU A 67 -5.41 21.10 -8.99
C GLU A 67 -4.29 20.14 -9.37
N PHE A 68 -4.63 19.11 -10.15
CA PHE A 68 -3.64 18.16 -10.65
C PHE A 68 -2.88 18.76 -11.82
N ASP A 69 -1.61 19.07 -11.63
CA ASP A 69 -0.68 19.40 -12.72
C ASP A 69 -0.20 18.10 -13.40
N LEU A 70 -1.10 17.51 -14.18
CA LEU A 70 -0.84 16.28 -14.94
C LEU A 70 -1.03 16.54 -16.43
N GLN A 71 -0.11 16.01 -17.24
CA GLN A 71 -0.28 15.96 -18.69
C GLN A 71 -1.48 15.06 -19.04
N ALA A 72 -2.25 15.44 -20.06
CA ALA A 72 -3.37 14.63 -20.52
C ALA A 72 -2.90 13.22 -20.90
N ALA A 73 -3.64 12.20 -20.43
CA ALA A 73 -3.34 10.82 -20.79
C ALA A 73 -3.51 10.61 -22.31
N PRO A 74 -2.63 9.82 -22.95
CA PRO A 74 -2.82 9.45 -24.35
C PRO A 74 -4.13 8.68 -24.54
N ALA A 75 -4.74 8.82 -25.72
CA ALA A 75 -5.95 8.09 -26.07
C ALA A 75 -5.69 6.57 -26.04
N LEU A 76 -6.69 5.81 -25.59
CA LEU A 76 -6.67 4.35 -25.48
C LEU A 76 -6.75 3.67 -26.85
#